data_AF-A0A1T5IA85-F1
#
_entry.id   AF-A0A1T5IA85-F1
#
_cell.length_a   1.000
_cell.length_b   1.000
_cell.length_c   1.000
_cell.angle_alpha   90.00
_cell.angle_beta   90.00
_cell.angle_gamma   90.00
#
_symmetry.space_group_name_H-M   'P 1'
#
loop_
_entity.id
_entity.type
_entity.pdbx_description
1 polymer ?
#
loop_
_entity_poly.entity_id
_entity_poly.type
_entity_poly.pdbx_seq_one_letter_code
_entity_poly.pdbx_strand_id
1 'polypeptide(L)'
;MYTNQQLQKGSEIFFHLLKNKTISCKDTLAFDYIDDPDIRQIVNTLAAEGGLRVFNTLENIHLVSNSYGSMFSNSYTQMKEKYRGLKKKKYFYLANIIICIFIAEVDKEKNIRIRWEEEGITYYKLESIITSTLESWKKRNDESQDFSKDWGIAIEEIYDLWNNDFSDYKQSQSGEIEVTRTTNNKFNFIYQSFKPLVDQGLVIDNRKELKIIPKIELYERLDNIYHNQDRYDEIMKLIGATSEEVENA
;
A
#
# COMPACT_ATOMS: atom_id res chain seq x y z
N MET A 1 -9.18 -26.97 27.53
CA MET A 1 -8.24 -26.24 28.41
C MET A 1 -6.88 -26.37 27.76
N TYR A 2 -6.23 -25.25 27.41
CA TYR A 2 -4.97 -25.30 26.66
C TYR A 2 -3.82 -25.80 27.53
N THR A 3 -2.90 -26.54 26.93
CA THR A 3 -1.63 -26.91 27.59
C THR A 3 -0.68 -25.72 27.64
N ASN A 4 0.30 -25.75 28.56
CA ASN A 4 1.33 -24.71 28.66
C ASN A 4 2.14 -24.60 27.35
N GLN A 5 2.43 -25.74 26.72
CA GLN A 5 3.13 -25.80 25.44
C GLN A 5 2.35 -25.11 24.31
N GLN A 6 1.04 -25.35 24.21
CA GLN A 6 0.18 -24.68 23.22
C GLN A 6 0.13 -23.16 23.44
N LEU A 7 0.04 -22.71 24.70
CA LEU A 7 0.07 -21.29 25.04
C LEU A 7 1.39 -20.62 24.66
N GLN A 8 2.52 -21.26 24.91
CA GLN A 8 3.84 -20.75 24.52
C GLN A 8 3.96 -20.63 23.01
N LYS A 9 3.63 -21.70 22.26
CA LYS A 9 3.69 -21.71 20.79
C LYS A 9 2.74 -20.68 20.16
N GLY A 10 1.49 -20.62 20.61
CA GLY A 10 0.53 -19.62 20.14
C GLY A 10 1.00 -18.19 20.39
N SER A 11 1.59 -17.93 21.56
CA SER A 11 2.16 -16.61 21.86
C SER A 11 3.36 -16.28 20.98
N GLU A 12 4.26 -17.24 20.75
CA GLU A 12 5.43 -17.08 19.87
C GLU A 12 5.00 -16.71 18.44
N ILE A 13 4.06 -17.46 17.87
CA ILE A 13 3.52 -17.20 16.53
C ILE A 13 2.86 -15.82 16.46
N PHE A 14 2.07 -15.46 17.47
CA PHE A 14 1.43 -14.14 17.53
C PHE A 14 2.46 -13.00 17.57
N PHE A 15 3.49 -13.07 18.41
CA PHE A 15 4.51 -12.02 18.48
C PHE A 15 5.38 -11.96 17.22
N HIS A 16 5.63 -13.10 16.59
CA HIS A 16 6.28 -13.15 15.29
C HIS A 16 5.44 -12.41 14.24
N LEU A 17 4.15 -12.72 14.15
CA LEU A 17 3.21 -12.02 13.27
C LEU A 17 3.10 -10.53 13.61
N LEU A 18 3.13 -10.15 14.89
CA LEU A 18 3.07 -8.75 15.31
C LEU A 18 4.27 -7.95 14.79
N LYS A 19 5.46 -8.56 14.81
CA LYS A 19 6.71 -7.97 14.33
C LYS A 19 6.78 -7.92 12.81
N ASN A 20 6.52 -9.06 12.15
CA ASN A 20 6.81 -9.26 10.72
C ASN A 20 5.58 -9.14 9.81
N LYS A 21 4.38 -9.04 10.39
CA LYS A 21 3.05 -8.95 9.72
C LYS A 21 2.63 -10.18 8.92
N THR A 22 3.58 -10.99 8.50
CA THR A 22 3.37 -12.22 7.73
C THR A 22 4.33 -13.31 8.18
N ILE A 23 3.93 -14.57 7.97
CA ILE A 23 4.78 -15.76 8.10
C ILE A 23 4.54 -16.61 6.86
N SER A 24 5.60 -17.06 6.18
CA SER A 24 5.43 -18.00 5.07
C SER A 24 4.92 -19.35 5.57
N CYS A 25 3.98 -19.96 4.84
CA CYS A 25 3.48 -21.30 5.13
C CYS A 25 4.57 -22.38 5.01
N LYS A 26 5.74 -22.06 4.44
CA LYS A 26 6.93 -22.92 4.42
C LYS A 26 7.75 -22.85 5.71
N ASP A 27 7.46 -21.90 6.60
CA ASP A 27 8.11 -21.76 7.90
C ASP A 27 7.56 -22.79 8.89
N THR A 28 8.44 -23.33 9.73
CA THR A 28 8.06 -24.27 10.80
C THR A 28 7.06 -23.68 11.80
N LEU A 29 7.10 -22.37 12.06
CA LEU A 29 6.12 -21.69 12.91
C LEU A 29 4.72 -21.67 12.29
N ALA A 30 4.63 -21.59 10.95
CA ALA A 30 3.35 -21.65 10.26
C ALA A 30 2.73 -23.05 10.33
N PHE A 31 3.55 -24.10 10.31
CA PHE A 31 3.07 -25.47 10.44
C PHE A 31 2.27 -25.67 11.72
N ASP A 32 2.79 -25.23 12.87
CA ASP A 32 2.10 -25.33 14.16
C ASP A 32 0.74 -24.59 14.16
N TYR A 33 0.64 -23.43 13.51
CA TYR A 33 -0.62 -22.70 13.37
C TYR A 33 -1.62 -23.40 12.43
N ILE A 34 -1.14 -24.05 11.37
CA ILE A 34 -1.98 -24.72 10.38
C ILE A 34 -2.48 -26.06 10.89
N ASP A 35 -1.63 -26.83 11.58
CA ASP A 35 -1.92 -28.20 12.00
C ASP A 35 -2.71 -28.26 13.31
N ASP A 36 -2.37 -27.44 14.31
CA ASP A 36 -2.99 -27.50 15.65
C ASP A 36 -4.12 -26.46 15.82
N PRO A 37 -5.40 -26.88 15.93
CA PRO A 37 -6.54 -25.99 16.13
C PRO A 37 -6.49 -25.18 17.43
N ASP A 38 -5.91 -25.72 18.49
CA ASP A 38 -5.81 -25.04 19.78
C ASP A 38 -4.80 -23.90 19.70
N ILE A 39 -3.62 -24.15 19.08
CA ILE A 39 -2.62 -23.10 18.82
C ILE A 39 -3.23 -22.00 17.96
N ARG A 40 -3.93 -22.35 16.88
CA ARG A 40 -4.64 -21.40 16.03
C ARG A 40 -5.66 -20.57 16.80
N GLN A 41 -6.44 -21.20 17.68
CA GLN A 41 -7.42 -20.49 18.50
C GLN A 41 -6.76 -19.51 19.46
N ILE A 42 -5.63 -19.88 20.06
CA ILE A 42 -4.83 -18.99 20.92
C ILE A 42 -4.35 -17.77 20.13
N VAL A 43 -3.73 -17.96 18.96
CA VAL A 43 -3.26 -16.86 18.10
C VAL A 43 -4.42 -15.93 17.72
N ASN A 44 -5.55 -16.49 17.30
CA ASN A 44 -6.74 -15.72 16.93
C ASN A 44 -7.32 -14.93 18.11
N THR A 45 -7.30 -15.51 19.32
CA THR A 45 -7.79 -14.83 20.53
C THR A 45 -6.89 -13.64 20.89
N LEU A 46 -5.57 -13.85 20.92
CA LEU A 46 -4.60 -12.78 21.16
C LEU A 46 -4.71 -11.65 20.13
N ALA A 47 -4.90 -12.00 18.85
CA ALA A 47 -5.13 -11.02 17.81
C ALA A 47 -6.43 -10.24 18.04
N ALA A 48 -7.53 -10.93 18.32
CA ALA A 48 -8.83 -10.30 18.53
C ALA A 48 -8.84 -9.33 19.72
N GLU A 49 -8.19 -9.68 20.83
CA GLU A 49 -8.02 -8.81 22.00
C GLU A 49 -7.29 -7.49 21.66
N GLY A 50 -6.36 -7.54 20.70
CA GLY A 50 -5.65 -6.38 20.17
C GLY A 50 -6.36 -5.64 19.03
N GLY A 51 -7.60 -6.02 18.68
CA GLY A 51 -8.29 -5.47 17.52
C GLY A 51 -7.66 -5.88 16.18
N LEU A 52 -7.05 -7.07 16.13
CA LEU A 52 -6.38 -7.64 14.96
C LEU A 52 -7.08 -8.91 14.48
N ARG A 53 -6.85 -9.25 13.20
CA ARG A 53 -7.29 -10.47 12.54
C ARG A 53 -6.09 -11.24 12.04
N VAL A 54 -6.14 -12.57 12.18
CA VAL A 54 -5.25 -13.48 11.47
C VAL A 54 -6.05 -14.22 10.41
N PHE A 55 -5.46 -14.38 9.23
CA PHE A 55 -5.96 -15.26 8.17
C PHE A 55 -4.77 -15.89 7.45
N ASN A 56 -4.99 -17.03 6.80
CA ASN A 56 -3.95 -17.69 6.02
C ASN A 56 -4.41 -17.87 4.57
N THR A 57 -3.43 -17.85 3.67
CA THR A 57 -3.56 -18.18 2.26
C THR A 57 -2.80 -19.50 1.99
N LEU A 58 -2.59 -19.81 0.72
CA LEU A 58 -1.72 -20.93 0.32
C LEU A 58 -0.25 -20.65 0.65
N GLU A 59 0.22 -19.40 0.57
CA GLU A 59 1.64 -19.08 0.73
C GLU A 59 2.00 -18.45 2.08
N ASN A 60 1.09 -17.71 2.72
CA ASN A 60 1.40 -16.95 3.93
C ASN A 60 0.25 -16.91 4.95
N ILE A 61 0.63 -16.79 6.23
CA ILE A 61 -0.24 -16.37 7.33
C ILE A 61 -0.06 -14.86 7.51
N HIS A 62 -1.16 -14.13 7.64
CA HIS A 62 -1.20 -12.67 7.72
C HIS A 62 -1.79 -12.21 9.05
N LEU A 63 -1.25 -11.10 9.59
CA LEU A 63 -1.84 -10.34 10.69
C LEU A 63 -2.17 -8.93 10.21
N VAL A 64 -3.45 -8.56 10.28
CA VAL A 64 -4.01 -7.27 9.86
C VAL A 64 -4.95 -6.72 10.95
N SER A 65 -5.38 -5.46 10.91
CA SER A 65 -6.35 -4.96 11.91
C SER A 65 -7.82 -5.29 11.56
N ASN A 66 -8.64 -5.55 12.58
CA ASN A 66 -10.05 -5.97 12.48
C ASN A 66 -10.98 -4.85 11.99
N SER A 67 -10.72 -3.61 12.40
CA SER A 67 -11.64 -2.47 12.28
C SER A 67 -11.53 -1.73 10.94
N TYR A 68 -11.22 -2.42 9.84
CA TYR A 68 -10.58 -1.85 8.65
C TYR A 68 -9.09 -1.57 8.91
N GLY A 69 -8.25 -2.46 8.38
CA GLY A 69 -6.78 -2.45 8.48
C GLY A 69 -6.09 -2.35 7.15
N SER A 70 -6.72 -1.59 6.29
CA SER A 70 -6.39 -1.45 4.91
C SER A 70 -5.52 -0.19 4.75
N MET A 71 -4.75 -0.05 3.68
CA MET A 71 -4.09 1.23 3.36
C MET A 71 -5.08 2.41 3.29
N PHE A 72 -6.38 2.12 3.14
CA PHE A 72 -7.48 3.07 3.18
C PHE A 72 -8.00 3.37 4.60
N SER A 73 -7.41 2.79 5.65
CA SER A 73 -7.93 2.82 7.03
C SER A 73 -6.95 3.35 8.08
N ASN A 74 -5.67 3.55 7.73
CA ASN A 74 -4.73 4.20 8.62
C ASN A 74 -5.14 5.66 8.83
N SER A 75 -5.32 6.06 10.09
CA SER A 75 -5.65 7.46 10.37
C SER A 75 -4.47 8.37 10.02
N TYR A 76 -4.77 9.59 9.54
CA TYR A 76 -3.77 10.65 9.34
C TYR A 76 -2.83 10.81 10.55
N THR A 77 -3.38 10.68 11.76
CA THR A 77 -2.65 10.78 13.03
C THR A 77 -1.56 9.72 13.16
N GLN A 78 -1.89 8.44 12.92
CA GLN A 78 -0.93 7.34 12.99
C GLN A 78 0.17 7.46 11.93
N MET A 79 -0.19 7.88 10.71
CA MET A 79 0.79 8.06 9.64
C MET A 79 1.68 9.29 9.85
N LYS A 80 1.16 10.38 10.42
CA LYS A 80 1.93 11.59 10.74
C LYS A 80 2.99 11.33 11.80
N GLU A 81 2.66 10.58 12.85
CA GLU A 81 3.59 10.28 13.94
C GLU A 81 4.76 9.40 13.47
N LYS A 82 4.47 8.42 12.60
CA LYS A 82 5.47 7.46 12.10
C LYS A 82 6.26 7.98 10.89
N TYR A 83 5.64 8.76 10.01
CA TYR A 83 6.24 9.21 8.74
C TYR A 83 6.35 10.74 8.67
N ARG A 84 7.51 11.26 9.07
CA ARG A 84 7.82 12.71 9.12
C ARG A 84 7.64 13.47 7.79
N GLY A 85 7.57 12.76 6.66
CA GLY A 85 7.29 13.34 5.34
C GLY A 85 5.86 13.82 5.14
N LEU A 86 4.90 13.32 5.93
CA LEU A 86 3.46 13.63 5.81
C LEU A 86 3.09 14.82 6.70
N LYS A 87 3.68 15.97 6.39
CA LYS A 87 3.68 17.18 7.24
C LYS A 87 2.28 17.73 7.52
N LYS A 88 1.37 17.65 6.55
CA LYS A 88 -0.02 18.18 6.60
C LYS A 88 -1.01 17.18 5.99
N LYS A 89 -2.30 17.39 6.25
CA LYS A 89 -3.40 16.53 5.75
C LYS A 89 -3.34 16.29 4.23
N LYS A 90 -3.07 17.34 3.45
CA LYS A 90 -2.92 17.26 1.98
C LYS A 90 -1.82 16.28 1.50
N TYR A 91 -0.71 16.15 2.25
CA TYR A 91 0.35 15.19 1.92
C TYR A 91 -0.13 13.76 2.15
N PHE A 92 -0.90 13.52 3.21
CA PHE A 92 -1.46 12.21 3.47
C PHE A 92 -2.50 11.81 2.41
N TYR A 93 -3.35 12.75 1.98
CA TYR A 93 -4.29 12.51 0.88
C TYR A 93 -3.56 12.12 -0.40
N LEU A 94 -2.57 12.91 -0.81
CA LEU A 94 -1.79 12.62 -2.01
C LEU A 94 -1.05 11.29 -1.90
N ALA A 95 -0.45 10.97 -0.75
CA ALA A 95 0.21 9.68 -0.54
C ALA A 95 -0.75 8.50 -0.72
N ASN A 96 -1.97 8.58 -0.17
CA ASN A 96 -2.98 7.54 -0.37
C ASN A 96 -3.39 7.43 -1.85
N ILE A 97 -3.61 8.54 -2.55
CA ILE A 97 -3.93 8.51 -3.98
C ILE A 97 -2.80 7.87 -4.79
N ILE A 98 -1.54 8.19 -4.51
CA ILE A 98 -0.37 7.56 -5.16
C ILE A 98 -0.38 6.05 -4.95
N ILE A 99 -0.65 5.59 -3.73
CA ILE A 99 -0.77 4.18 -3.41
C ILE A 99 -1.93 3.53 -4.20
N CYS A 100 -3.08 4.20 -4.31
CA CYS A 100 -4.22 3.70 -5.08
C CYS A 100 -3.88 3.55 -6.56
N ILE A 101 -3.21 4.55 -7.14
CA ILE A 101 -2.76 4.54 -8.54
C ILE A 101 -1.80 3.38 -8.78
N PHE A 102 -0.86 3.15 -7.86
CA PHE A 102 0.01 1.99 -7.92
C PHE A 102 -0.76 0.67 -7.85
N ILE A 103 -1.70 0.54 -6.91
CA ILE A 103 -2.52 -0.66 -6.80
C ILE A 103 -3.29 -0.89 -8.11
N ALA A 104 -3.95 0.12 -8.66
CA ALA A 104 -4.69 0.00 -9.92
C ALA A 104 -3.80 -0.46 -11.08
N GLU A 105 -2.50 -0.12 -11.06
CA GLU A 105 -1.55 -0.53 -12.08
C GLU A 105 -1.03 -1.97 -11.89
N VAL A 106 -0.92 -2.45 -10.65
CA VAL A 106 -0.43 -3.80 -10.34
C VAL A 106 -1.54 -4.84 -10.21
N ASP A 107 -2.73 -4.44 -9.78
CA ASP A 107 -3.89 -5.30 -9.56
C ASP A 107 -4.65 -5.57 -10.86
N LYS A 108 -3.94 -6.23 -11.78
CA LYS A 108 -4.45 -6.60 -13.10
C LYS A 108 -4.48 -8.13 -13.23
N GLU A 109 -4.67 -8.60 -14.46
CA GLU A 109 -4.63 -10.02 -14.80
C GLU A 109 -3.31 -10.69 -14.34
N LYS A 110 -3.37 -12.01 -14.12
CA LYS A 110 -2.28 -12.78 -13.48
C LYS A 110 -0.92 -12.66 -14.18
N ASN A 111 -0.90 -12.62 -15.51
CA ASN A 111 0.31 -12.39 -16.31
C ASN A 111 0.96 -11.03 -16.02
N ILE A 112 0.15 -9.98 -15.81
CA ILE A 112 0.62 -8.64 -15.47
C ILE A 112 1.15 -8.61 -14.04
N ARG A 113 0.48 -9.28 -13.10
CA ARG A 113 0.95 -9.41 -11.71
C ARG A 113 2.35 -10.04 -11.65
N ILE A 114 2.55 -11.16 -12.33
CA ILE A 114 3.85 -11.86 -12.41
C ILE A 114 4.93 -10.94 -12.99
N ARG A 115 4.64 -10.24 -14.09
CA ARG A 115 5.59 -9.28 -14.67
C ARG A 115 6.00 -8.23 -13.64
N TRP A 116 5.05 -7.69 -12.88
CA TRP A 116 5.36 -6.67 -11.88
C TRP A 116 6.11 -7.22 -10.66
N GLU A 117 5.89 -8.48 -10.27
CA GLU A 117 6.70 -9.15 -9.24
C GLU A 117 8.17 -9.30 -9.66
N GLU A 118 8.43 -9.50 -10.96
CA GLU A 118 9.78 -9.66 -11.50
C GLU A 118 10.47 -8.31 -11.81
N GLU A 119 9.76 -7.43 -12.50
CA GLU A 119 10.33 -6.20 -13.07
C GLU A 119 10.18 -5.00 -12.13
N GLY A 120 9.05 -4.91 -11.41
CA GLY A 120 8.62 -3.73 -10.66
C GLY A 120 8.21 -2.55 -11.54
N ILE A 121 7.62 -1.52 -10.92
CA ILE A 121 7.26 -0.27 -11.59
C ILE A 121 8.31 0.79 -11.25
N THR A 122 8.91 1.39 -12.28
CA THR A 122 9.89 2.46 -12.09
C THR A 122 9.25 3.72 -11.54
N TYR A 123 10.04 4.53 -10.82
CA TYR A 123 9.61 5.83 -10.30
C TYR A 123 9.21 6.77 -11.43
N TYR A 124 9.89 6.68 -12.59
CA TYR A 124 9.54 7.44 -13.79
C TYR A 124 8.14 7.07 -14.31
N LYS A 125 7.85 5.78 -14.42
CA LYS A 125 6.53 5.32 -14.86
C LYS A 125 5.45 5.72 -13.84
N LEU A 126 5.72 5.55 -12.54
CA LEU A 126 4.79 5.98 -11.50
C LEU A 126 4.53 7.49 -11.55
N GLU A 127 5.58 8.31 -11.62
CA GLU A 127 5.45 9.76 -11.71
C GLU A 127 4.57 10.17 -12.91
N SER A 128 4.80 9.57 -14.07
CA SER A 128 4.01 9.83 -15.28
C SER A 128 2.53 9.44 -15.12
N ILE A 129 2.24 8.27 -14.56
CA ILE A 129 0.85 7.82 -14.32
C ILE A 129 0.17 8.71 -13.29
N ILE A 130 0.87 9.08 -12.22
CA ILE A 130 0.35 9.99 -11.18
C ILE A 130 0.01 11.35 -11.78
N THR A 131 0.94 11.95 -12.52
CA THR A 131 0.74 13.25 -13.19
C THR A 131 -0.47 13.20 -14.12
N SER A 132 -0.53 12.21 -15.01
CA SER A 132 -1.64 12.06 -15.97
C SER A 132 -2.99 11.87 -15.27
N THR A 133 -3.01 11.10 -14.18
CA THR A 133 -4.22 10.87 -13.39
C THR A 133 -4.72 12.16 -12.75
N LEU A 134 -3.82 12.91 -12.10
CA LEU A 134 -4.17 14.16 -11.43
C LEU A 134 -4.59 15.24 -12.42
N GLU A 135 -3.96 15.32 -13.60
CA GLU A 135 -4.34 16.23 -14.68
C GLU A 135 -5.74 15.93 -15.23
N SER A 136 -6.04 14.65 -15.51
CA SER A 136 -7.39 14.23 -15.94
C SER A 136 -8.44 14.58 -14.88
N TRP A 137 -8.17 14.27 -13.61
CA TRP A 137 -9.10 14.57 -12.52
C TRP A 137 -9.28 16.08 -12.30
N LYS A 138 -8.21 16.87 -12.43
CA LYS A 138 -8.29 18.33 -12.37
C LYS A 138 -9.16 18.88 -13.50
N LYS A 139 -8.96 18.42 -14.72
CA LYS A 139 -9.78 18.82 -15.89
C LYS A 139 -11.26 18.50 -15.65
N ARG A 140 -11.59 17.29 -15.20
CA ARG A 140 -12.98 16.90 -14.86
C ARG A 140 -13.57 17.76 -13.75
N ASN A 141 -12.76 18.13 -12.75
CA ASN A 141 -13.19 19.01 -11.66
C ASN A 141 -13.43 20.46 -12.13
N ASP A 142 -12.68 20.93 -13.13
CA ASP A 142 -12.88 22.25 -13.74
C ASP A 142 -14.11 22.28 -14.66
N GLU A 143 -14.42 21.17 -15.31
CA GLU A 143 -15.60 20.98 -16.15
C GLU A 143 -16.89 20.73 -15.32
N SER A 144 -16.77 20.11 -14.14
CA SER A 144 -17.87 19.81 -13.22
C SER A 144 -17.49 20.15 -11.77
N GLN A 145 -18.18 21.13 -11.18
CA GLN A 145 -17.91 21.60 -9.81
C GLN A 145 -18.16 20.55 -8.71
N ASP A 146 -18.78 19.42 -9.02
CA ASP A 146 -19.15 18.40 -8.04
C ASP A 146 -18.26 17.15 -8.08
N PHE A 147 -17.37 17.00 -9.07
CA PHE A 147 -16.52 15.81 -9.19
C PHE A 147 -15.66 15.54 -7.93
N SER A 148 -14.99 16.57 -7.41
CA SER A 148 -14.24 16.49 -6.14
C SER A 148 -15.10 16.08 -4.94
N LYS A 149 -16.36 16.53 -4.88
CA LYS A 149 -17.30 16.21 -3.80
C LYS A 149 -17.85 14.79 -3.92
N ASP A 150 -18.28 14.41 -5.12
CA ASP A 150 -18.88 13.10 -5.43
C ASP A 150 -17.91 11.97 -5.08
N TRP A 151 -16.62 12.17 -5.40
CA TRP A 151 -15.59 11.20 -5.10
C TRP A 151 -14.95 11.40 -3.73
N GLY A 152 -15.25 12.49 -3.01
CA GLY A 152 -14.64 12.80 -1.71
C GLY A 152 -13.12 12.97 -1.77
N ILE A 153 -12.60 13.53 -2.87
CA ILE A 153 -11.16 13.71 -3.12
C ILE A 153 -10.84 15.20 -3.12
N ALA A 154 -9.84 15.63 -2.34
CA ALA A 154 -9.40 17.02 -2.33
C ALA A 154 -8.53 17.36 -3.55
N ILE A 155 -9.11 17.30 -4.75
CA ILE A 155 -8.39 17.37 -6.05
C ILE A 155 -7.51 18.61 -6.17
N GLU A 156 -8.05 19.79 -5.88
CA GLU A 156 -7.29 21.05 -5.94
C GLU A 156 -6.04 21.00 -5.05
N GLU A 157 -6.19 20.55 -3.80
CA GLU A 157 -5.07 20.49 -2.85
C GLU A 157 -3.99 19.50 -3.25
N ILE A 158 -4.38 18.33 -3.77
CA ILE A 158 -3.43 17.28 -4.16
C ILE A 158 -2.77 17.58 -5.51
N TYR A 159 -3.50 18.20 -6.44
CA TYR A 159 -3.00 18.65 -7.73
C TYR A 159 -1.96 19.75 -7.55
N ASP A 160 -2.28 20.80 -6.79
CA ASP A 160 -1.34 21.89 -6.51
C ASP A 160 -0.10 21.38 -5.77
N LEU A 161 -0.29 20.47 -4.81
CA LEU A 161 0.85 19.88 -4.10
C LEU A 161 1.78 19.10 -5.07
N TRP A 162 1.22 18.36 -6.02
CA TRP A 162 2.01 17.55 -6.94
C TRP A 162 2.69 18.36 -8.05
N ASN A 163 1.96 19.31 -8.64
CA ASN A 163 2.42 20.04 -9.83
C ASN A 163 3.09 21.37 -9.53
N ASN A 164 2.72 22.05 -8.42
CA ASN A 164 3.22 23.39 -8.10
C ASN A 164 4.20 23.39 -6.91
N ASP A 165 3.93 22.60 -5.86
CA ASP A 165 4.78 22.59 -4.66
C ASP A 165 6.01 21.66 -4.81
N PHE A 166 5.90 20.57 -5.57
CA PHE A 166 6.99 19.62 -5.78
C PHE A 166 7.78 19.93 -7.03
N SER A 167 9.10 20.02 -6.87
CA SER A 167 10.03 20.08 -7.99
C SER A 167 10.24 18.70 -8.63
N ASP A 168 10.75 18.70 -9.86
CA ASP A 168 11.30 17.48 -10.45
C ASP A 168 12.56 17.03 -9.69
N TYR A 169 12.90 15.74 -9.84
CA TYR A 169 14.11 15.19 -9.26
C TYR A 169 15.36 15.79 -9.93
N LYS A 170 16.46 15.83 -9.18
CA LYS A 170 17.77 16.25 -9.69
C LYS A 170 18.78 15.13 -9.53
N GLN A 171 19.63 14.97 -10.52
CA GLN A 171 20.80 14.10 -10.43
C GLN A 171 21.84 14.74 -9.51
N SER A 172 22.51 13.91 -8.71
CA SER A 172 23.67 14.30 -7.94
C SER A 172 24.88 14.52 -8.85
N GLN A 173 26.01 14.96 -8.28
CA GLN A 173 27.27 15.09 -9.01
C GLN A 173 27.79 13.75 -9.57
N SER A 174 27.35 12.61 -9.03
CA SER A 174 27.69 11.27 -9.54
C SER A 174 26.71 10.78 -10.62
N GLY A 175 25.70 11.56 -11.00
CA GLY A 175 24.67 11.17 -11.96
C GLY A 175 23.53 10.32 -11.37
N GLU A 176 23.61 9.95 -10.08
CA GLU A 176 22.58 9.19 -9.39
C GLU A 176 21.47 10.09 -8.83
N ILE A 177 20.25 9.57 -8.74
CA ILE A 177 19.12 10.30 -8.12
C ILE A 177 18.97 9.85 -6.67
N GLU A 178 19.27 10.76 -5.73
CA GLU A 178 19.14 10.48 -4.29
C GLU A 178 17.71 10.77 -3.79
N VAL A 179 16.86 9.75 -3.69
CA VAL A 179 15.48 9.91 -3.20
C VAL A 179 15.35 10.04 -1.68
N THR A 180 16.36 9.63 -0.91
CA THR A 180 16.29 9.60 0.56
C THR A 180 16.76 10.89 1.23
N ARG A 181 17.72 11.59 0.61
CA ARG A 181 18.37 12.80 1.12
C ARG A 181 17.81 14.08 0.54
N THR A 182 17.06 13.98 -0.56
CA THR A 182 16.34 15.11 -1.14
C THR A 182 14.97 15.28 -0.46
N THR A 183 14.37 16.46 -0.59
CA THR A 183 13.03 16.76 -0.08
C THR A 183 12.26 17.59 -1.10
N ASN A 184 10.93 17.63 -0.98
CA ASN A 184 10.04 18.46 -1.81
C ASN A 184 10.22 18.24 -3.34
N ASN A 185 10.45 17.00 -3.75
CA ASN A 185 10.41 16.59 -5.15
C ASN A 185 9.56 15.33 -5.31
N LYS A 186 9.06 15.11 -6.53
CA LYS A 186 8.12 14.02 -6.84
C LYS A 186 8.69 12.63 -6.48
N PHE A 187 9.94 12.34 -6.80
CA PHE A 187 10.55 11.02 -6.52
C PHE A 187 10.75 10.77 -5.02
N ASN A 188 11.21 11.78 -4.28
CA ASN A 188 11.25 11.69 -2.82
C ASN A 188 9.84 11.48 -2.25
N PHE A 189 8.83 12.14 -2.80
CA PHE A 189 7.47 12.01 -2.30
C PHE A 189 6.86 10.63 -2.59
N ILE A 190 7.12 10.05 -3.77
CA ILE A 190 6.84 8.63 -4.07
C ILE A 190 7.51 7.76 -3.01
N TYR A 191 8.83 7.89 -2.82
CA TYR A 191 9.57 7.13 -1.80
C TYR A 191 8.92 7.21 -0.40
N GLN A 192 8.53 8.40 0.06
CA GLN A 192 7.87 8.53 1.37
C GLN A 192 6.47 7.88 1.39
N SER A 193 5.72 7.97 0.30
CA SER A 193 4.36 7.43 0.18
C SER A 193 4.34 5.91 0.29
N PHE A 194 5.39 5.22 -0.17
CA PHE A 194 5.47 3.76 -0.14
C PHE A 194 5.99 3.15 1.16
N LYS A 195 6.57 3.95 2.07
CA LYS A 195 7.07 3.44 3.36
C LYS A 195 6.08 2.58 4.16
N PRO A 196 4.78 2.90 4.24
CA PRO A 196 3.82 2.05 4.94
C PRO A 196 3.70 0.65 4.34
N LEU A 197 3.89 0.48 3.03
CA LEU A 197 3.84 -0.82 2.35
C LEU A 197 5.14 -1.58 2.56
N VAL A 198 6.27 -0.87 2.50
CA VAL A 198 7.61 -1.43 2.77
C VAL A 198 7.70 -1.94 4.20
N ASP A 199 7.25 -1.15 5.18
CA ASP A 199 7.22 -1.52 6.59
C ASP A 199 6.31 -2.72 6.87
N GLN A 200 5.31 -2.94 6.02
CA GLN A 200 4.41 -4.10 6.10
C GLN A 200 4.89 -5.29 5.28
N GLY A 201 6.02 -5.17 4.58
CA GLY A 201 6.58 -6.23 3.74
C GLY A 201 5.74 -6.53 2.50
N LEU A 202 4.94 -5.57 2.02
CA LEU A 202 4.05 -5.73 0.85
C LEU A 202 4.71 -5.36 -0.47
N VAL A 203 5.72 -4.50 -0.41
CA VAL A 203 6.50 -4.08 -1.58
C VAL A 203 7.98 -4.01 -1.22
N ILE A 204 8.83 -4.12 -2.23
CA ILE A 204 10.26 -3.82 -2.16
C ILE A 204 10.48 -2.48 -2.86
N ASP A 205 11.10 -1.55 -2.15
CA ASP A 205 11.58 -0.30 -2.74
C ASP A 205 13.06 -0.43 -3.15
N ASN A 206 13.30 -0.73 -4.41
CA ASN A 206 14.64 -0.80 -4.98
C ASN A 206 15.10 0.62 -5.37
N ARG A 207 15.74 1.28 -4.41
CA ARG A 207 16.24 2.65 -4.53
C ARG A 207 17.40 2.83 -5.51
N LYS A 208 18.09 1.74 -5.89
CA LYS A 208 19.21 1.81 -6.85
C LYS A 208 18.68 1.91 -8.28
N GLU A 209 17.69 1.09 -8.58
CA GLU A 209 17.02 1.08 -9.89
C GLU A 209 15.79 2.00 -9.94
N LEU A 210 15.47 2.65 -8.83
CA LEU A 210 14.32 3.53 -8.66
C LEU A 210 13.03 2.83 -9.10
N LYS A 211 12.71 1.70 -8.47
CA LYS A 211 11.50 0.92 -8.77
C LYS A 211 10.86 0.32 -7.53
N ILE A 212 9.54 0.22 -7.56
CA ILE A 212 8.71 -0.43 -6.55
C ILE A 212 8.29 -1.80 -7.08
N ILE A 213 8.63 -2.86 -6.37
CA ILE A 213 8.28 -4.24 -6.74
C ILE A 213 7.18 -4.72 -5.78
N PRO A 214 5.95 -4.99 -6.26
CA PRO A 214 4.94 -5.65 -5.44
C PRO A 214 5.39 -7.06 -5.06
N LYS A 215 5.05 -7.48 -3.84
CA LYS A 215 5.27 -8.87 -3.40
C LYS A 215 3.95 -9.62 -3.37
N ILE A 216 4.01 -10.95 -3.36
CA ILE A 216 2.84 -11.83 -3.30
C ILE A 216 1.92 -11.50 -2.11
N GLU A 217 2.48 -11.09 -0.97
CA GLU A 217 1.72 -10.72 0.23
C GLU A 217 0.80 -9.52 -0.01
N LEU A 218 1.13 -8.62 -0.96
CA LEU A 218 0.24 -7.54 -1.38
C LEU A 218 -1.00 -8.12 -2.08
N TYR A 219 -0.81 -8.96 -3.09
CA TYR A 219 -1.91 -9.54 -3.86
C TYR A 219 -2.81 -10.42 -3.01
N GLU A 220 -2.22 -11.22 -2.12
CA GLU A 220 -2.98 -12.01 -1.15
C GLU A 220 -3.90 -11.14 -0.30
N ARG A 221 -3.43 -9.97 0.13
CA ARG A 221 -4.27 -9.04 0.87
C ARG A 221 -5.32 -8.39 -0.02
N LEU A 222 -4.97 -7.98 -1.24
CA LEU A 222 -5.93 -7.43 -2.21
C LEU A 222 -7.11 -8.38 -2.41
N ASP A 223 -6.80 -9.64 -2.73
CA ASP A 223 -7.78 -10.68 -3.02
C ASP A 223 -8.65 -11.05 -1.80
N ASN A 224 -8.07 -11.06 -0.58
CA ASN A 224 -8.79 -11.52 0.63
C ASN A 224 -9.45 -10.40 1.44
N ILE A 225 -9.04 -9.14 1.27
CA ILE A 225 -9.46 -8.03 2.12
C ILE A 225 -10.09 -6.89 1.32
N TYR A 226 -9.47 -6.47 0.22
CA TYR A 226 -9.79 -5.21 -0.43
C TYR A 226 -10.82 -5.35 -1.55
N HIS A 227 -10.79 -6.44 -2.32
CA HIS A 227 -11.78 -6.72 -3.38
C HIS A 227 -13.22 -6.82 -2.91
N ASN A 228 -13.44 -6.94 -1.60
CA ASN A 228 -14.78 -6.98 -1.01
C ASN A 228 -15.22 -5.62 -0.44
N GLN A 229 -14.53 -4.52 -0.75
CA GLN A 229 -14.82 -3.18 -0.24
C GLN A 229 -15.31 -2.27 -1.37
N ASP A 230 -16.54 -1.75 -1.26
CA ASP A 230 -17.13 -0.84 -2.27
C ASP A 230 -16.21 0.33 -2.61
N ARG A 231 -15.55 0.90 -1.59
CA ARG A 231 -14.65 2.04 -1.76
C ARG A 231 -13.41 1.70 -2.58
N TYR A 232 -12.93 0.47 -2.50
CA TYR A 232 -11.83 0.00 -3.33
C TYR A 232 -12.25 -0.01 -4.80
N ASP A 233 -13.37 -0.68 -5.08
CA ASP A 233 -13.91 -0.81 -6.44
C ASP A 233 -14.20 0.55 -7.08
N GLU A 234 -14.78 1.47 -6.32
CA GLU A 234 -15.02 2.85 -6.74
C GLU A 234 -13.72 3.54 -7.21
N ILE A 235 -12.69 3.54 -6.37
CA ILE A 235 -11.43 4.22 -6.67
C ILE A 235 -10.70 3.53 -7.83
N MET A 236 -10.68 2.19 -7.87
CA MET A 236 -10.04 1.44 -8.96
C MET A 236 -10.73 1.72 -10.30
N LYS A 237 -12.07 1.76 -10.33
CA LYS A 237 -12.83 2.13 -11.54
C LYS A 237 -12.53 3.55 -11.99
N LEU A 238 -12.44 4.49 -11.04
CA LEU A 238 -12.14 5.89 -11.37
C LEU A 238 -10.75 6.02 -12.03
N ILE A 239 -9.75 5.36 -11.45
CA ILE A 239 -8.37 5.37 -11.98
C ILE A 239 -8.32 4.64 -13.33
N GLY A 240 -8.97 3.48 -13.46
CA GLY A 240 -9.04 2.71 -14.69
C GLY A 240 -9.66 3.50 -15.85
N ALA A 241 -10.77 4.19 -15.61
CA ALA A 241 -11.41 5.06 -16.61
C ALA A 241 -10.48 6.20 -17.07
N THR A 242 -9.61 6.70 -16.19
CA THR A 242 -8.61 7.71 -16.56
C THR A 242 -7.51 7.10 -17.44
N SER A 243 -7.06 5.87 -17.18
CA SER A 243 -6.06 5.21 -18.03
C SER A 243 -6.57 4.94 -19.46
N GLU A 244 -7.83 4.50 -19.60
CA GLU A 244 -8.45 4.26 -20.90
C GLU A 244 -8.59 5.55 -21.73
N GLU A 245 -8.88 6.69 -21.10
CA GLU A 245 -8.94 7.98 -21.79
C GLU A 245 -7.56 8.43 -22.30
N VAL A 246 -6.50 8.19 -21.52
CA VAL A 246 -5.13 8.56 -21.91
C VAL A 246 -4.61 7.67 -23.05
N GLU A 247 -4.99 6.40 -23.10
CA GLU A 247 -4.62 5.51 -24.22
C GLU A 247 -5.37 5.82 -25.52
N ASN A 248 -6.55 6.46 -25.43
CA ASN A 248 -7.40 6.81 -26.59
C ASN A 248 -7.28 8.27 -27.05
N ALA A 249 -6.41 9.07 -26.44
CA ALA A 249 -6.17 10.49 -26.77
C ALA A 249 -4.92 10.69 -27.65
#